data_AF-A0A955YV43-F1
#
_entry.id   AF-A0A955YV43-F1
#
_cell.length_a   1.000
_cell.length_b   1.000
_cell.length_c   1.000
_cell.angle_alpha   90.00
_cell.angle_beta   90.00
_cell.angle_gamma   90.00
#
_symmetry.space_group_name_H-M   'P 1'
#
loop_
_entity.id
_entity.type
_entity.pdbx_description
1 polymer ?
#
loop_
_entity_poly.entity_id
_entity_poly.type
_entity_poly.pdbx_seq_one_letter_code
_entity_poly.pdbx_strand_id
1 'polypeptide(L)'
;MDFELSEDQKLLAETVASFSKTESTLERARRLREDERGWEPAMWKKMADLGWQSVPFPENVGGFGGNFVDMALVLENLAPTLVPEPFLPSVVLGGMAI
;
A
#
# COMPACT_ATOMS: atom_id res chain seq x y z
N MET A 1 -28.07 4.60 2.63
CA MET A 1 -26.70 4.30 2.19
C MET A 1 -25.79 5.07 3.10
N ASP A 2 -24.85 4.38 3.74
CA ASP A 2 -23.81 4.98 4.56
C ASP A 2 -22.50 4.92 3.76
N PHE A 3 -21.81 6.05 3.67
CA PHE A 3 -20.56 6.21 2.92
C PHE A 3 -19.39 6.60 3.84
N GLU A 4 -19.61 6.62 5.15
CA GLU A 4 -18.54 6.86 6.10
C GLU A 4 -17.60 5.64 6.16
N LEU A 5 -16.31 5.92 6.28
CA LEU A 5 -15.32 4.89 6.53
C LEU A 5 -15.49 4.34 7.94
N SER A 6 -15.25 3.04 8.12
CA SER A 6 -15.12 2.45 9.45
C SER A 6 -13.90 3.02 10.18
N GLU A 7 -13.85 2.86 11.50
CA GLU A 7 -12.68 3.27 12.29
C GLU A 7 -11.40 2.54 11.85
N ASP A 8 -11.51 1.25 11.51
CA ASP A 8 -10.37 0.46 10.99
C ASP A 8 -9.89 1.01 9.63
N GLN A 9 -10.81 1.42 8.76
CA GLN A 9 -10.50 2.04 7.47
C GLN A 9 -9.82 3.41 7.63
N LYS A 10 -10.31 4.23 8.57
CA LYS A 10 -9.67 5.51 8.90
C LYS A 10 -8.26 5.29 9.41
N LEU A 11 -8.08 4.35 10.35
CA LEU A 11 -6.77 4.01 10.90
C LEU A 11 -5.80 3.50 9.83
N LEU A 12 -6.27 2.63 8.92
CA LEU A 12 -5.50 2.14 7.78
C LEU A 12 -5.03 3.31 6.90
N ALA A 13 -5.96 4.19 6.49
CA ALA A 13 -5.66 5.34 5.65
C ALA A 13 -4.64 6.28 6.31
N GLU A 14 -4.83 6.62 7.59
CA GLU A 14 -3.93 7.48 8.36
C GLU A 14 -2.52 6.87 8.48
N THR A 15 -2.44 5.57 8.75
CA THR A 15 -1.15 4.86 8.90
C THR A 15 -0.38 4.85 7.57
N VAL A 16 -1.06 4.54 6.47
CA VAL A 16 -0.45 4.55 5.13
C VAL A 16 -0.01 5.95 4.74
N ALA A 17 -0.83 6.97 4.99
CA ALA A 17 -0.51 8.36 4.69
C ALA A 17 0.68 8.89 5.49
N SER A 18 0.75 8.54 6.78
CA SER A 18 1.87 8.94 7.65
C SER A 18 3.18 8.32 7.20
N PHE A 19 3.16 7.02 6.90
CA PHE A 19 4.31 6.31 6.34
C PHE A 19 4.73 6.88 4.98
N SER A 20 3.80 7.10 4.05
CA SER A 20 4.15 7.53 2.69
C SER A 20 4.84 8.89 2.70
N LYS A 21 4.43 9.79 3.61
CA LYS A 21 5.04 11.11 3.84
C LYS A 21 6.42 11.05 4.50
N THR A 22 6.65 10.10 5.41
CA THR A 22 7.89 10.02 6.20
C THR A 22 8.96 9.17 5.52
N GLU A 23 8.58 8.05 4.92
CA GLU A 23 9.50 7.02 4.42
C GLU A 23 9.68 7.09 2.89
N SER A 24 8.66 7.54 2.15
CA SER A 24 8.70 7.54 0.68
C SER A 24 8.50 8.94 0.09
N THR A 25 9.39 9.88 0.41
CA THR A 25 9.29 11.26 -0.09
C THR A 25 9.36 11.34 -1.64
N LEU A 26 8.83 12.44 -2.20
CA LEU A 26 8.94 12.70 -3.64
C LEU A 26 10.40 12.83 -4.12
N GLU A 27 11.31 13.27 -3.25
CA GLU A 27 12.74 13.31 -3.56
C GLU A 27 13.30 11.91 -3.76
N ARG A 28 12.94 10.97 -2.86
CA ARG A 28 13.29 9.55 -3.01
C ARG A 28 12.72 8.97 -4.31
N ALA A 29 11.45 9.23 -4.62
CA ALA A 29 10.82 8.77 -5.86
C ALA A 29 11.54 9.31 -7.11
N ARG A 30 11.99 10.57 -7.10
CA ARG A 30 12.79 11.16 -8.19
C ARG A 30 14.14 10.48 -8.33
N ARG A 31 14.86 10.25 -7.23
CA ARG A 31 16.15 9.56 -7.24
C ARG A 31 16.04 8.15 -7.82
N LEU A 32 15.01 7.41 -7.42
CA LEU A 32 14.81 6.03 -7.88
C LEU A 32 14.39 5.92 -9.34
N ARG A 33 13.89 7.00 -9.96
CA ARG A 33 13.56 6.99 -11.40
C ARG A 33 14.75 6.63 -12.28
N GLU A 34 15.96 6.99 -11.87
CA GLU A 34 17.21 6.73 -12.61
C GLU A 34 17.87 5.40 -12.21
N ASP A 35 17.34 4.73 -11.17
CA ASP A 35 17.82 3.43 -10.72
C ASP A 35 17.31 2.31 -11.63
N GLU A 36 18.14 1.29 -11.89
CA GLU A 36 17.78 0.16 -12.77
C GLU A 36 16.55 -0.61 -12.28
N ARG A 37 16.38 -0.75 -10.96
CA ARG A 37 15.24 -1.45 -10.36
C ARG A 37 14.04 -0.53 -10.19
N GLY A 38 14.27 0.75 -9.89
CA GLY A 38 13.23 1.75 -9.73
C GLY A 38 12.50 1.73 -8.37
N TRP A 39 12.81 0.79 -7.48
CA TRP A 39 12.24 0.67 -6.13
C TRP A 39 13.20 -0.08 -5.20
N GLU A 40 12.99 0.00 -3.89
CA GLU A 40 13.91 -0.58 -2.90
C GLU A 40 13.33 -1.82 -2.20
N PRO A 41 14.00 -2.99 -2.25
CA PRO A 41 13.55 -4.20 -1.55
C PRO A 41 13.34 -4.02 -0.05
N ALA A 42 14.15 -3.19 0.60
CA ALA A 42 14.01 -2.89 2.02
C ALA A 42 12.70 -2.13 2.32
N MET A 43 12.31 -1.18 1.47
CA MET A 43 11.05 -0.45 1.62
C MET A 43 9.86 -1.39 1.41
N TRP A 44 9.94 -2.25 0.40
CA TRP A 44 8.91 -3.26 0.16
C TRP A 44 8.71 -4.21 1.34
N LYS A 45 9.82 -4.68 1.93
CA LYS A 45 9.79 -5.50 3.14
C LYS A 45 9.16 -4.74 4.31
N LYS A 46 9.50 -3.46 4.49
CA LYS A 46 8.93 -2.61 5.54
C LYS A 46 7.41 -2.44 5.38
N MET A 47 6.93 -2.23 4.16
CA MET A 47 5.48 -2.21 3.87
C MET A 47 4.82 -3.55 4.22
N ALA A 48 5.46 -4.68 3.91
CA ALA A 48 4.95 -6.01 4.24
C ALA A 48 4.88 -6.26 5.75
N ASP A 49 5.85 -5.75 6.51
CA ASP A 49 5.86 -5.84 7.97
C ASP A 49 4.77 -4.97 8.62
N LEU A 50 4.28 -3.94 7.91
CA LEU A 50 3.09 -3.17 8.28
C LEU A 50 1.77 -3.84 7.85
N GLY A 51 1.84 -4.96 7.12
CA GLY A 51 0.69 -5.79 6.77
C GLY A 51 -0.07 -5.41 5.50
N TRP A 52 0.33 -4.39 4.76
CA TRP A 52 -0.49 -3.86 3.65
C TRP A 52 -0.60 -4.80 2.45
N GLN A 53 0.44 -5.59 2.19
CA GLN A 53 0.42 -6.63 1.14
C GLN A 53 -0.55 -7.77 1.47
N SER A 54 -0.97 -7.91 2.74
CA SER A 54 -1.89 -8.95 3.18
C SER A 54 -3.36 -8.58 2.96
N VAL A 55 -3.66 -7.29 2.70
CA VAL A 55 -5.01 -6.73 2.60
C VAL A 55 -5.95 -7.50 1.66
N PRO A 56 -5.57 -7.84 0.41
CA PRO A 56 -6.52 -8.48 -0.50
C PRO A 56 -6.68 -9.99 -0.24
N PHE A 57 -5.87 -10.58 0.64
CA PHE A 57 -5.83 -12.03 0.83
C PHE A 57 -6.70 -12.46 2.01
N PRO A 58 -7.32 -13.65 1.96
CA PRO A 58 -8.14 -14.16 3.06
C PRO A 58 -7.30 -14.59 4.28
N GLU A 59 -7.91 -14.54 5.46
CA GLU A 59 -7.24 -14.88 6.74
C GLU A 59 -6.68 -16.30 6.78
N ASN A 60 -7.31 -17.26 6.08
CA ASN A 60 -6.88 -18.65 6.07
C ASN A 60 -5.51 -18.89 5.41
N VAL A 61 -4.99 -17.91 4.66
CA VAL A 61 -3.64 -17.91 4.09
C VAL A 61 -2.73 -16.87 4.75
N GLY A 62 -3.14 -16.33 5.91
CA GLY A 62 -2.42 -15.27 6.62
C GLY A 62 -2.66 -13.87 6.06
N GLY A 63 -3.74 -13.69 5.29
CA GLY A 63 -4.19 -12.39 4.82
C GLY A 63 -5.00 -11.61 5.86
N PHE A 64 -5.30 -10.35 5.55
CA PHE A 64 -6.13 -9.48 6.41
C PHE A 64 -7.63 -9.59 6.08
N GLY A 65 -8.00 -10.18 4.94
CA GLY A 65 -9.41 -10.34 4.54
C GLY A 65 -10.10 -9.03 4.17
N GLY A 66 -9.34 -8.02 3.74
CA GLY A 66 -9.85 -6.71 3.36
C GLY A 66 -10.67 -6.76 2.07
N ASN A 67 -11.56 -5.78 1.94
CA ASN A 67 -12.39 -5.60 0.76
C ASN A 67 -11.78 -4.58 -0.22
N PHE A 68 -12.50 -4.30 -1.30
CA PHE A 68 -12.05 -3.34 -2.32
C PHE A 68 -11.81 -1.92 -1.78
N VAL A 69 -12.61 -1.46 -0.82
CA VAL A 69 -12.46 -0.12 -0.21
C VAL A 69 -11.16 -0.07 0.59
N ASP A 70 -10.83 -1.11 1.36
CA ASP A 70 -9.59 -1.17 2.13
C ASP A 70 -8.37 -1.10 1.20
N MET A 71 -8.39 -1.84 0.09
CA MET A 71 -7.35 -1.79 -0.94
C MET A 71 -7.26 -0.43 -1.63
N ALA A 72 -8.40 0.20 -1.93
CA ALA A 72 -8.45 1.52 -2.53
C ALA A 72 -7.84 2.58 -1.60
N LEU A 73 -8.11 2.50 -0.29
CA LEU A 73 -7.54 3.40 0.70
C LEU A 73 -6.02 3.27 0.79
N VAL A 74 -5.47 2.05 0.74
CA VAL A 74 -4.01 1.87 0.71
C VAL A 74 -3.42 2.54 -0.53
N LEU A 75 -3.96 2.24 -1.72
CA LEU A 75 -3.48 2.84 -2.97
C LEU A 75 -3.57 4.37 -2.97
N GLU A 76 -4.72 4.91 -2.55
CA GLU A 76 -4.97 6.35 -2.49
C GLU A 76 -3.95 7.06 -1.60
N ASN A 77 -3.57 6.46 -0.47
CA ASN A 77 -2.65 7.09 0.48
C ASN A 77 -1.16 6.87 0.14
N LEU A 78 -0.84 5.92 -0.74
CA LEU A 78 0.50 5.76 -1.34
C LEU A 78 0.73 6.73 -2.53
N ALA A 79 -0.33 7.17 -3.20
CA ALA A 79 -0.23 7.99 -4.41
C ALA A 79 0.41 9.39 -4.22
N PRO A 80 0.14 10.16 -3.15
CA PRO A 80 0.61 11.54 -3.00
C PRO A 80 2.13 11.70 -3.03
N THR A 81 2.86 10.66 -2.64
CA THR A 81 4.33 10.66 -2.62
C THR A 81 4.95 9.78 -3.69
N LEU A 82 4.13 9.29 -4.63
CA LEU A 82 4.54 8.46 -5.76
C LEU A 82 5.37 7.25 -5.30
N VAL A 83 4.89 6.53 -4.28
CA VAL A 83 5.53 5.32 -3.76
C VAL A 83 5.87 4.40 -4.93
N PRO A 84 7.16 4.19 -5.23
CA PRO A 84 7.58 3.50 -6.46
C PRO A 84 7.49 1.97 -6.35
N GLU A 85 7.29 1.45 -5.13
CA GLU A 85 7.17 0.04 -4.88
C GLU A 85 6.03 -0.59 -5.69
N PRO A 86 6.16 -1.87 -6.11
CA PRO A 86 5.27 -2.50 -7.09
C PRO A 86 3.92 -2.94 -6.48
N PHE A 87 3.30 -2.09 -5.66
CA PHE A 87 2.05 -2.38 -4.94
C PHE A 87 0.88 -2.60 -5.89
N LEU A 88 0.69 -1.71 -6.86
CA LEU A 88 -0.37 -1.83 -7.87
C LEU A 88 -0.24 -3.11 -8.70
N PRO A 89 0.88 -3.39 -9.41
CA PRO A 89 0.97 -4.60 -10.23
C PRO A 89 1.01 -5.89 -9.41
N SER A 90 1.62 -5.90 -8.22
CA SER A 90 1.82 -7.15 -7.46
C SER A 90 0.65 -7.48 -6.54
N VAL A 91 0.16 -6.51 -5.77
CA VAL A 91 -0.82 -6.75 -4.70
C VAL A 91 -2.22 -6.51 -5.21
N VAL A 92 -2.45 -5.40 -5.91
CA VAL A 92 -3.79 -5.05 -6.39
C VAL A 92 -4.13 -5.92 -7.60
N LEU A 93 -3.36 -5.83 -8.69
CA LEU A 93 -3.65 -6.58 -9.91
C LEU A 93 -3.41 -8.08 -9.71
N GLY A 94 -2.32 -8.47 -9.04
CA GLY A 94 -2.00 -9.87 -8.79
C GLY A 94 -2.87 -10.52 -7.70
N GLY A 95 -3.10 -9.81 -6.58
CA GLY A 95 -3.84 -10.35 -5.45
C GLY A 95 -5.36 -10.34 -5.62
N MET A 96 -5.90 -9.47 -6.47
CA MET A 96 -7.35 -9.38 -6.74
C MET A 96 -7.76 -10.00 -8.09
N ALA A 97 -6.89 -10.80 -8.71
CA ALA A 97 -7.15 -11.39 -10.03
C ALA A 97 -8.19 -12.52 -10.03
N ILE A 98 -8.59 -13.05 -8.87
CA ILE A 98 -9.39 -14.28 -8.72
C ILE A 98 -10.49 -14.08 -7.69
#